data_AF-A0A843ITM0-F1
#
_entry.id   AF-A0A843ITM0-F1
#
_cell.length_a   1.000
_cell.length_b   1.000
_cell.length_c   1.000
_cell.angle_alpha   90.00
_cell.angle_beta   90.00
_cell.angle_gamma   90.00
#
_symmetry.space_group_name_H-M   'P 1'
#
loop_
_entity.id
_entity.type
_entity.pdbx_description
1 polymer ?
#
loop_
_entity_poly.entity_id
_entity_poly.type
_entity_poly.pdbx_seq_one_letter_code
_entity_poly.pdbx_strand_id
1 'polypeptide(L)'
;MAACRPFLESELMDARLVVGLGKSACRDLMGYEGPMGAIANRMTEIDVGGRKVRFLPTYHPAATIYNRASRADLMKAMEMVARELGR
;
A
#
# COMPACT_ATOMS: atom_id res chain seq x y z
N MET A 1 10.13 -2.77 12.70
CA MET A 1 10.49 -2.18 11.40
C MET A 1 11.71 -1.25 11.45
N ALA A 2 12.01 -0.61 12.60
CA ALA A 2 13.04 0.44 12.69
C ALA A 2 14.40 0.09 12.07
N ALA A 3 14.91 -1.14 12.27
CA ALA A 3 16.20 -1.55 11.71
C ALA A 3 16.22 -1.63 10.16
N CYS A 4 15.09 -1.96 9.53
CA CYS A 4 15.01 -2.10 8.07
C CYS A 4 14.49 -0.84 7.37
N ARG A 5 14.01 0.15 8.13
CA ARG A 5 13.37 1.36 7.61
C ARG A 5 14.26 2.16 6.66
N PRO A 6 15.57 2.36 6.92
CA PRO A 6 16.42 3.14 6.01
C PRO A 6 16.54 2.54 4.62
N PHE A 7 16.58 1.20 4.52
CA PHE A 7 16.65 0.50 3.23
C PHE A 7 15.35 0.72 2.45
N LEU A 8 14.20 0.51 3.11
CA LEU A 8 12.89 0.74 2.48
C LEU A 8 12.75 2.19 2.01
N GLU A 9 13.13 3.17 2.82
CA GLU A 9 13.06 4.58 2.42
C GLU A 9 13.89 4.87 1.18
N SER A 10 15.10 4.31 1.07
CA SER A 10 15.95 4.47 -0.11
C SER A 10 15.30 3.92 -1.39
N GLU A 11 14.58 2.80 -1.31
CA GLU A 11 13.87 2.21 -2.45
C GLU A 11 12.63 3.02 -2.86
N LEU A 12 12.00 3.69 -1.89
CA LEU A 12 10.78 4.48 -2.11
C LEU A 12 11.06 5.90 -2.63
N MET A 13 12.31 6.40 -2.55
CA MET A 13 12.65 7.79 -2.90
C MET A 13 12.21 8.19 -4.31
N ASP A 14 12.30 7.29 -5.29
CA ASP A 14 11.95 7.55 -6.69
C ASP A 14 10.61 6.91 -7.12
N ALA A 15 9.88 6.29 -6.18
CA ALA A 15 8.63 5.63 -6.49
C ALA A 15 7.56 6.64 -6.94
N ARG A 16 6.89 6.34 -8.06
CA ARG A 16 5.72 7.11 -8.55
C ARG A 16 4.44 6.76 -7.78
N LEU A 17 4.32 5.50 -7.39
CA LEU A 17 3.20 4.93 -6.65
C LEU A 17 3.74 3.84 -5.73
N VAL A 18 3.26 3.81 -4.50
CA VAL A 18 3.59 2.78 -3.51
C VAL A 18 2.32 2.02 -3.16
N VAL A 19 2.36 0.69 -3.24
CA VAL A 19 1.21 -0.16 -2.90
C VAL A 19 1.46 -0.81 -1.54
N GLY A 20 0.64 -0.45 -0.55
CA GLY A 20 0.74 -0.96 0.81
C GLY A 20 0.03 -2.30 0.97
N LEU A 21 0.77 -3.40 1.01
CA LEU A 21 0.20 -4.75 1.13
C LEU A 21 -0.03 -5.13 2.60
N GLY A 22 -1.28 -5.01 3.04
CA GLY A 22 -1.74 -5.40 4.36
C GLY A 22 -1.44 -4.41 5.48
N LYS A 23 -1.85 -4.79 6.70
CA LYS A 23 -1.86 -3.89 7.87
C LYS A 23 -0.46 -3.40 8.25
N SER A 24 0.56 -4.26 8.20
CA SER A 24 1.91 -3.87 8.60
C SER A 24 2.48 -2.76 7.71
N ALA A 25 2.34 -2.88 6.39
CA ALA A 25 2.79 -1.83 5.46
C ALA A 25 2.01 -0.52 5.67
N CYS A 26 0.69 -0.60 5.86
CA CYS A 26 -0.14 0.59 6.10
C CYS A 26 0.19 1.26 7.42
N ARG A 27 0.38 0.50 8.51
CA ARG A 27 0.80 1.07 9.80
C ARG A 27 2.15 1.76 9.67
N ASP A 28 3.11 1.08 9.07
CA ASP A 28 4.48 1.57 9.14
C ASP A 28 4.73 2.73 8.16
N LEU A 29 4.06 2.77 7.00
CA LEU A 29 4.21 3.85 6.01
C LEU A 29 3.20 5.00 6.16
N MET A 30 1.98 4.71 6.60
CA MET A 30 0.88 5.69 6.70
C MET A 30 0.55 6.06 8.15
N GLY A 31 1.11 5.36 9.14
CA GLY A 31 0.79 5.57 10.56
C GLY A 31 -0.61 5.08 10.96
N TYR A 32 -1.27 4.26 10.12
CA TYR A 32 -2.66 3.86 10.33
C TYR A 32 -2.79 2.51 11.04
N GLU A 33 -3.49 2.49 12.17
CA GLU A 33 -3.67 1.29 13.01
C GLU A 33 -5.09 0.68 12.99
N GLY A 34 -6.03 1.34 12.31
CA GLY A 34 -7.43 0.93 12.25
C GLY A 34 -7.72 -0.28 11.35
N PRO A 35 -9.00 -0.60 11.12
CA PRO A 35 -9.40 -1.71 10.25
C PRO A 35 -9.04 -1.41 8.79
N MET A 36 -8.52 -2.43 8.08
CA MET A 36 -8.16 -2.31 6.67
C MET A 36 -9.35 -1.90 5.78
N GLY A 37 -10.57 -2.33 6.09
CA GLY A 37 -11.76 -2.02 5.30
C GLY A 37 -12.08 -0.51 5.19
N ALA A 38 -11.57 0.32 6.10
CA ALA A 38 -11.75 1.77 6.03
C ALA A 38 -10.76 2.47 5.10
N ILE A 39 -9.63 1.83 4.75
CA ILE A 39 -8.57 2.43 3.93
C ILE A 39 -8.31 1.68 2.64
N ALA A 40 -8.60 0.38 2.58
CA ALA A 40 -8.29 -0.47 1.43
C ALA A 40 -8.89 0.11 0.13
N ASN A 41 -8.06 0.13 -0.91
CA ASN A 41 -8.41 0.61 -2.25
C ASN A 41 -8.85 2.09 -2.28
N ARG A 42 -8.40 2.90 -1.32
CA ARG A 42 -8.56 4.36 -1.32
C ARG A 42 -7.20 4.99 -1.53
N MET A 43 -7.03 5.70 -2.65
CA MET A 43 -5.79 6.41 -2.93
C MET A 43 -5.55 7.48 -1.87
N THR A 44 -4.32 7.58 -1.39
CA THR A 44 -3.89 8.58 -0.42
C THR A 44 -2.43 8.96 -0.71
N GLU A 45 -1.83 9.74 0.18
CA GLU A 45 -0.44 10.17 0.07
C GLU A 45 0.30 9.85 1.38
N ILE A 46 1.54 9.39 1.24
CA ILE A 46 2.47 9.20 2.35
C ILE A 46 3.67 10.12 2.19
N ASP A 47 4.36 10.36 3.30
CA ASP A 47 5.63 11.08 3.31
C ASP A 47 6.79 10.09 3.21
N VAL A 48 7.63 10.26 2.19
CA VAL A 48 8.86 9.49 2.00
C VAL A 48 10.00 10.49 1.89
N GLY A 49 10.75 10.67 2.98
CA GLY A 49 11.90 11.59 3.01
C GLY A 49 11.55 13.03 2.66
N GLY A 50 10.37 13.53 3.08
CA GLY A 50 9.89 14.89 2.78
C GLY A 50 9.20 15.03 1.42
N ARG A 51 9.14 13.97 0.60
CA ARG A 51 8.38 13.95 -0.66
C ARG A 51 7.01 13.29 -0.43
N LYS A 52 5.94 13.92 -0.96
CA LYS A 52 4.63 13.28 -1.04
C LYS A 52 4.60 12.25 -2.16
N VAL A 53 4.22 11.03 -1.82
CA VAL A 53 4.14 9.90 -2.76
C VAL A 53 2.74 9.32 -2.72
N ARG A 54 2.16 9.04 -3.90
CA ARG A 54 0.87 8.35 -4.00
C ARG A 54 0.98 6.97 -3.36
N PHE A 55 0.00 6.64 -2.52
CA PHE A 55 -0.07 5.39 -1.78
C PHE A 55 -1.41 4.72 -1.97
N LEU A 56 -1.38 3.43 -2.34
CA LEU A 56 -2.58 2.60 -2.46
C LEU A 56 -2.51 1.47 -1.42
N PRO A 57 -3.16 1.62 -0.25
CA PRO A 57 -3.30 0.53 0.71
C PRO A 57 -4.26 -0.54 0.17
N THR A 58 -3.91 -1.82 0.34
CA THR A 58 -4.78 -2.95 -0.01
C THR A 58 -4.47 -4.19 0.84
N TYR A 59 -5.19 -5.29 0.64
CA TYR A 59 -4.99 -6.52 1.40
C TYR A 59 -3.71 -7.25 0.97
N HIS A 60 -3.07 -7.92 1.93
CA HIS A 60 -1.89 -8.74 1.65
C HIS A 60 -2.28 -9.97 0.82
N PRO A 61 -1.48 -10.37 -0.20
CA PRO A 61 -1.78 -11.55 -1.03
C PRO A 61 -2.04 -12.84 -0.24
N ALA A 62 -1.32 -13.07 0.86
CA ALA A 62 -1.56 -14.23 1.73
C ALA A 62 -2.99 -14.30 2.29
N ALA A 63 -3.66 -13.17 2.54
CA ALA A 63 -5.05 -13.15 3.01
C ALA A 63 -6.02 -13.65 1.93
N THR A 64 -5.64 -13.54 0.66
CA THR A 64 -6.48 -13.95 -0.48
C THR A 64 -6.60 -15.47 -0.63
N ILE A 65 -5.68 -16.23 -0.03
CA ILE A 65 -5.69 -17.71 -0.03
C ILE A 65 -6.95 -18.22 0.69
N TYR A 66 -7.32 -17.56 1.78
CA TYR A 66 -8.41 -18.00 2.66
C TYR A 66 -9.69 -17.18 2.50
N ASN A 67 -9.59 -15.96 1.95
CA ASN A 67 -10.72 -15.03 1.84
C ASN A 67 -10.92 -14.52 0.40
N ARG A 68 -12.05 -14.89 -0.21
CA ARG A 68 -12.45 -14.43 -1.54
C ARG A 68 -12.67 -12.93 -1.63
N ALA A 69 -13.16 -12.27 -0.57
CA ALA A 69 -13.36 -10.83 -0.56
C ALA A 69 -12.01 -10.10 -0.65
N SER A 70 -11.02 -10.53 0.14
CA SER A 70 -9.65 -9.97 0.06
C SER A 70 -9.02 -10.19 -1.31
N ARG A 71 -9.34 -11.29 -2.00
CA ARG A 71 -8.90 -11.51 -3.39
C ARG A 71 -9.52 -10.50 -4.35
N ALA A 72 -10.82 -10.26 -4.25
CA ALA A 72 -11.51 -9.27 -5.08
C ALA A 72 -10.96 -7.86 -4.84
N ASP A 73 -10.71 -7.49 -3.59
CA ASP A 73 -10.09 -6.20 -3.27
C ASP A 73 -8.67 -6.06 -3.81
N LEU A 74 -7.85 -7.11 -3.75
CA LEU A 74 -6.51 -7.07 -4.34
C LEU A 74 -6.57 -6.91 -5.86
N MET A 75 -7.49 -7.62 -6.55
CA MET A 75 -7.68 -7.46 -7.99
C MET A 75 -8.08 -6.04 -8.37
N LYS A 76 -9.03 -5.45 -7.62
CA LYS A 76 -9.43 -4.05 -7.79
C LYS A 76 -8.25 -3.09 -7.59
N ALA A 77 -7.37 -3.37 -6.62
CA ALA A 77 -6.16 -2.58 -6.41
C ALA A 77 -5.26 -2.62 -7.66
N MET A 78 -5.06 -3.80 -8.25
CA MET A 78 -4.24 -3.95 -9.46
C MET A 78 -4.83 -3.22 -10.67
N GLU A 79 -6.15 -3.21 -10.84
CA GLU A 79 -6.84 -2.40 -11.86
C GLU A 79 -6.61 -0.90 -11.65
N MET A 80 -6.66 -0.43 -10.39
CA MET A 80 -6.36 0.96 -10.04
C MET A 80 -4.90 1.32 -10.34
N VAL A 81 -3.96 0.41 -10.05
CA VAL A 81 -2.53 0.57 -10.37
C VAL A 81 -2.32 0.66 -11.88
N ALA A 82 -2.94 -0.22 -12.66
CA ALA A 82 -2.82 -0.20 -14.12
C ALA A 82 -3.29 1.16 -14.69
N ARG A 83 -4.47 1.62 -14.25
CA ARG A 83 -5.01 2.93 -14.63
C ARG A 83 -4.10 4.08 -14.23
N GLU A 84 -3.58 4.05 -13.01
CA GLU A 84 -2.68 5.08 -12.47
C GLU A 84 -1.36 5.17 -13.25
N LEU A 85 -0.85 4.03 -13.72
CA LEU A 85 0.37 3.94 -14.50
C LEU A 85 0.14 4.09 -16.02
N GLY A 86 -1.11 4.19 -16.47
CA GLY A 86 -1.48 4.29 -17.89
C GLY A 86 -1.19 3.01 -18.70
N ARG A 87 -1.34 1.84 -18.07
CA ARG A 87 -1.13 0.51 -18.69
C ARG A 87 -2.43 -0.24 -18.90
#